data_AF-A0A6P0XSJ5-F1
#
_entry.id   AF-A0A6P0XSJ5-F1
#
_cell.length_a   1.000
_cell.length_b   1.000
_cell.length_c   1.000
_cell.angle_alpha   90.00
_cell.angle_beta   90.00
_cell.angle_gamma   90.00
#
_symmetry.space_group_name_H-M   'P 1'
#
loop_
_entity.id
_entity.type
_entity.pdbx_description
1 polymer ?
#
loop_
_entity_poly.entity_id
_entity_poly.type
_entity_poly.pdbx_seq_one_letter_code
_entity_poly.pdbx_strand_id
1 'polypeptide(L)'
;LEIALKGFQITRTLCAPFSQGAADTCLRTTLKFALGRVIYGKTVFDIPQPRRVLVDAFLDILICECETIGAARGFSVVPEQFSVWAAVVKYFVTIQLEKMVDDISAVLGSRFYMRDEHDYGVFQKMLRDNAIISVFDGSTVVNLHALILQFRQLAKYRSRLNEKKLTALETRLGQEFALEEAAPNFDPTKLALFGRGADDALQGLELSLQKLEALKGATEVKQEVLENIITLAHKVKEENDALHEIFANSSFEFGHDQTPESFELAKKYCTLHAASACIHMWVYNYQTLDSFFTQGEWLVLALNRLLKPYRPQEELILPDYVENVAQQLVKLYKEDKMFSIVPFQLAQTKPQENKQDATSEKLQLQV
;
A
#
# COMPACT_ATOMS: atom_id res chain seq x y z
N LEU A 1 -6.54 -23.68 -19.28
CA LEU A 1 -6.61 -23.41 -17.82
C LEU A 1 -5.34 -22.74 -17.30
N GLU A 2 -4.15 -23.33 -17.48
CA GLU A 2 -2.87 -22.73 -17.03
C GLU A 2 -2.66 -21.29 -17.50
N ILE A 3 -2.86 -21.00 -18.79
CA ILE A 3 -2.73 -19.64 -19.34
C ILE A 3 -3.64 -18.65 -18.60
N ALA A 4 -4.88 -19.04 -18.30
CA ALA A 4 -5.83 -18.18 -17.58
C ALA A 4 -5.37 -17.92 -16.13
N LEU A 5 -4.87 -18.96 -15.44
CA LEU A 5 -4.35 -18.82 -14.07
C LEU A 5 -3.10 -17.94 -14.01
N LYS A 6 -2.19 -18.05 -15.00
CA LYS A 6 -1.06 -17.14 -15.15
C LYS A 6 -1.52 -15.72 -15.48
N GLY A 7 -2.52 -15.59 -16.37
CA GLY A 7 -3.15 -14.31 -16.69
C GLY A 7 -3.71 -13.60 -15.46
N PHE A 8 -4.35 -14.34 -14.55
CA PHE A 8 -4.86 -13.79 -13.29
C PHE A 8 -3.78 -13.21 -12.39
N GLN A 9 -2.55 -13.74 -12.41
CA GLN A 9 -1.46 -13.13 -11.64
C GLN A 9 -1.15 -11.72 -12.15
N ILE A 10 -1.23 -11.50 -13.46
CA ILE A 10 -1.02 -10.19 -14.09
C ILE A 10 -2.13 -9.23 -13.71
N THR A 11 -3.37 -9.62 -13.97
CA THR A 11 -4.53 -8.75 -13.81
C THR A 11 -4.78 -8.41 -12.33
N ARG A 12 -4.49 -9.33 -11.41
CA ARG A 12 -4.53 -9.09 -9.96
C ARG A 12 -3.55 -8.02 -9.50
N THR A 13 -2.32 -8.05 -10.01
CA THR A 13 -1.32 -7.00 -9.73
C THR A 13 -1.78 -5.66 -10.27
N LEU A 14 -2.39 -5.63 -11.47
CA LEU A 14 -2.89 -4.40 -12.10
C LEU A 14 -4.17 -3.83 -11.46
N CYS A 15 -4.85 -4.57 -10.58
CA CYS A 15 -5.97 -4.05 -9.80
C CYS A 15 -5.54 -3.03 -8.73
N ALA A 16 -4.33 -3.16 -8.16
CA ALA A 16 -3.88 -2.27 -7.09
C ALA A 16 -3.78 -0.79 -7.52
N PRO A 17 -3.24 -0.46 -8.72
CA PRO A 17 -3.29 0.90 -9.26
C PRO A 17 -4.69 1.50 -9.39
N PHE A 18 -5.73 0.69 -9.66
CA PHE A 18 -7.11 1.20 -9.70
C PHE A 18 -7.58 1.67 -8.33
N SER A 19 -7.32 0.89 -7.27
CA SER A 19 -7.63 1.30 -5.90
C SER A 19 -6.82 2.52 -5.47
N GLN A 20 -5.55 2.64 -5.90
CA GLN A 20 -4.72 3.81 -5.64
C GLN A 20 -5.31 5.09 -6.24
N GLY A 21 -5.71 5.05 -7.52
CA GLY A 21 -6.33 6.20 -8.18
C GLY A 21 -7.66 6.62 -7.54
N ALA A 22 -8.47 5.63 -7.12
CA ALA A 22 -9.71 5.89 -6.40
C ALA A 22 -9.45 6.53 -5.02
N ALA A 23 -8.47 6.00 -4.27
CA ALA A 23 -8.08 6.50 -2.96
C ALA A 23 -7.51 7.94 -3.02
N ASP A 24 -6.63 8.25 -3.98
CA ASP A 24 -6.13 9.62 -4.19
C ASP A 24 -7.30 10.58 -4.41
N THR A 25 -8.21 10.23 -5.33
CA THR A 25 -9.36 11.05 -5.68
C THR A 25 -10.25 11.30 -4.45
N CYS A 26 -10.59 10.24 -3.71
CA CYS A 26 -11.41 10.35 -2.50
C CYS A 26 -10.72 11.22 -1.42
N LEU A 27 -9.44 11.00 -1.17
CA LEU A 27 -8.67 11.79 -0.20
C LEU A 27 -8.57 13.26 -0.62
N ARG A 28 -8.38 13.53 -1.91
CA ARG A 28 -8.26 14.89 -2.47
C ARG A 28 -9.55 15.67 -2.30
N THR A 29 -10.69 15.08 -2.67
CA THR A 29 -12.02 15.66 -2.46
C THR A 29 -12.32 15.89 -0.98
N THR A 30 -11.95 14.94 -0.12
CA THR A 30 -12.17 15.07 1.33
C THR A 30 -11.28 16.15 1.95
N LEU A 31 -10.01 16.23 1.53
CA LEU A 31 -9.07 17.24 2.00
C LEU A 31 -9.49 18.64 1.55
N LYS A 32 -9.97 18.79 0.31
CA LYS A 32 -10.57 20.05 -0.18
C LYS A 32 -11.69 20.51 0.74
N PHE A 33 -12.60 19.61 1.09
CA PHE A 33 -13.66 19.90 2.06
C PHE A 33 -13.08 20.28 3.43
N ALA A 34 -12.13 19.50 3.94
CA ALA A 34 -11.57 19.69 5.27
C ALA A 34 -10.83 21.02 5.45
N LEU A 35 -10.14 21.47 4.39
CA LEU A 35 -9.43 22.76 4.35
C LEU A 35 -10.38 23.95 4.18
N GLY A 36 -11.54 23.77 3.53
CA GLY A 36 -12.49 24.85 3.26
C GLY A 36 -13.61 25.00 4.30
N ARG A 37 -14.01 23.92 4.96
CA ARG A 37 -15.16 23.92 5.87
C ARG A 37 -14.76 24.40 7.26
N VAL A 38 -15.42 25.47 7.74
CA VAL A 38 -15.23 25.98 9.11
C VAL A 38 -16.34 25.49 10.05
N ILE A 39 -15.95 24.95 11.19
CA ILE A 39 -16.83 24.54 12.31
C ILE A 39 -16.15 24.95 13.62
N TYR A 40 -16.89 25.53 14.56
CA TYR A 40 -16.35 26.02 15.84
C TYR A 40 -15.17 27.00 15.70
N GLY A 41 -15.20 27.83 14.65
CA GLY A 41 -14.17 28.85 14.38
C GLY A 41 -12.85 28.31 13.81
N LYS A 42 -12.77 27.03 13.46
CA LYS A 42 -11.59 26.36 12.89
C LYS A 42 -11.96 25.62 11.61
N THR A 43 -11.01 25.39 10.70
CA THR A 43 -11.27 24.47 9.59
C THR A 43 -11.41 23.04 10.13
N VAL A 44 -12.09 22.15 9.42
CA VAL A 44 -12.16 20.72 9.81
C VAL A 44 -10.76 20.11 9.92
N PHE A 45 -9.81 20.53 9.07
CA PHE A 45 -8.42 20.09 9.11
C PHE A 45 -7.62 20.61 10.33
N ASP A 46 -8.08 21.68 10.99
CA ASP A 46 -7.48 22.18 12.24
C ASP A 46 -8.00 21.45 13.49
N ILE A 47 -9.00 20.57 13.33
CA ILE A 47 -9.53 19.74 14.40
C ILE A 47 -8.66 18.46 14.48
N PRO A 48 -8.16 18.07 15.68
CA PRO A 48 -7.18 16.97 15.79
C PRO A 48 -7.66 15.63 15.21
N GLN A 49 -8.90 15.22 15.48
CA GLN A 49 -9.38 13.91 15.06
C GLN A 49 -9.56 13.79 13.53
N PRO A 50 -10.24 14.72 12.83
CA PRO A 50 -10.32 14.67 11.37
C PRO A 50 -8.96 14.82 10.68
N ARG A 51 -8.07 15.67 11.21
CA ARG A 51 -6.69 15.80 10.71
C ARG A 51 -5.96 14.46 10.78
N ARG A 52 -6.05 13.77 11.92
CA ARG A 52 -5.44 12.46 12.10
C ARG A 52 -5.97 11.43 11.11
N VAL A 53 -7.29 11.38 10.89
CA VAL A 53 -7.90 10.48 9.90
C VAL A 53 -7.34 10.73 8.49
N LEU A 54 -7.19 11.98 8.07
CA LEU A 54 -6.64 12.32 6.76
C LEU A 54 -5.14 12.03 6.63
N VAL A 55 -4.37 12.22 7.70
CA VAL A 55 -2.94 11.84 7.74
C VAL A 55 -2.78 10.33 7.67
N ASP A 56 -3.57 9.58 8.42
CA ASP A 56 -3.55 8.11 8.39
C ASP A 56 -3.96 7.58 7.01
N ALA A 57 -4.92 8.24 6.35
CA ALA A 57 -5.32 7.93 4.99
C ALA A 57 -4.18 8.17 3.97
N PHE A 58 -3.42 9.26 4.13
CA PHE A 58 -2.25 9.50 3.31
C PHE A 58 -1.15 8.44 3.54
N LEU A 59 -0.91 8.05 4.79
CA LEU A 59 0.02 6.95 5.11
C LEU A 59 -0.41 5.62 4.48
N ASP A 60 -1.71 5.31 4.48
CA ASP A 60 -2.24 4.11 3.82
C ASP A 60 -1.95 4.10 2.31
N ILE A 61 -2.03 5.26 1.64
CA ILE A 61 -1.64 5.39 0.22
C ILE A 61 -0.15 5.07 0.06
N LEU A 62 0.73 5.69 0.86
CA LEU A 62 2.19 5.50 0.76
C LEU A 62 2.60 4.04 1.03
N ILE A 63 2.00 3.40 2.04
CA ILE A 63 2.22 1.97 2.34
C ILE A 63 1.83 1.11 1.14
N CYS A 64 0.60 1.30 0.65
CA CYS A 64 0.07 0.52 -0.46
C CYS A 64 0.86 0.78 -1.75
N GLU A 65 1.46 1.96 -1.90
CA GLU A 65 2.26 2.31 -3.07
C GLU A 65 3.62 1.63 -3.04
N CYS A 66 4.26 1.51 -1.88
CA CYS A 66 5.50 0.72 -1.74
C CYS A 66 5.29 -0.73 -2.23
N GLU A 67 4.18 -1.34 -1.82
CA GLU A 67 3.76 -2.69 -2.24
C GLU A 67 3.44 -2.73 -3.75
N THR A 68 2.69 -1.75 -4.26
CA THR A 68 2.26 -1.69 -5.66
C THR A 68 3.44 -1.47 -6.63
N ILE A 69 4.34 -0.54 -6.32
CA ILE A 69 5.53 -0.26 -7.14
C ILE A 69 6.48 -1.45 -7.11
N GLY A 70 6.73 -2.01 -5.92
CA GLY A 70 7.54 -3.23 -5.77
C GLY A 70 6.99 -4.35 -6.65
N ALA A 71 5.69 -4.61 -6.60
CA ALA A 71 5.07 -5.65 -7.43
C ALA A 71 5.04 -5.33 -8.93
N ALA A 72 4.84 -4.07 -9.32
CA ALA A 72 4.90 -3.69 -10.73
C ALA A 72 6.30 -3.94 -11.33
N ARG A 73 7.36 -3.60 -10.58
CA ARG A 73 8.75 -3.84 -10.99
C ARG A 73 9.10 -5.32 -10.89
N GLY A 74 8.74 -5.97 -9.78
CA GLY A 74 8.93 -7.39 -9.53
C GLY A 74 8.35 -8.27 -10.63
N PHE A 75 7.27 -7.84 -11.30
CA PHE A 75 6.68 -8.59 -12.41
C PHE A 75 7.68 -8.84 -13.54
N SER A 76 8.63 -7.93 -13.73
CA SER A 76 9.70 -8.08 -14.73
C SER A 76 10.97 -8.73 -14.17
N VAL A 77 11.20 -8.65 -12.86
CA VAL A 77 12.42 -9.16 -12.20
C VAL A 77 12.27 -10.63 -11.79
N VAL A 78 11.17 -10.95 -11.12
CA VAL A 78 10.85 -12.27 -10.53
C VAL A 78 9.46 -12.78 -10.94
N PRO A 79 9.10 -12.82 -12.25
CA PRO A 79 7.80 -13.29 -12.70
C PRO A 79 7.43 -14.70 -12.19
N GLU A 80 8.42 -15.54 -11.87
CA GLU A 80 8.19 -16.84 -11.27
C GLU A 80 7.55 -16.78 -9.87
N GLN A 81 7.69 -15.68 -9.13
CA GLN A 81 7.20 -15.51 -7.75
C GLN A 81 5.76 -14.95 -7.66
N PHE A 82 5.13 -14.63 -8.80
CA PHE A 82 3.86 -13.90 -8.83
C PHE A 82 2.64 -14.67 -8.36
N SER A 83 2.76 -15.98 -8.10
CA SER A 83 1.74 -16.72 -7.37
C SER A 83 1.57 -16.24 -5.92
N VAL A 84 2.58 -15.58 -5.34
CA VAL A 84 2.56 -14.99 -4.00
C VAL A 84 2.31 -13.49 -4.09
N TRP A 85 3.16 -12.76 -4.82
CA TRP A 85 3.11 -11.29 -4.88
C TRP A 85 1.77 -10.77 -5.41
N ALA A 86 1.23 -11.37 -6.47
CA ALA A 86 -0.07 -10.96 -6.99
C ALA A 86 -1.21 -11.19 -5.99
N ALA A 87 -1.13 -12.27 -5.19
CA ALA A 87 -2.14 -12.56 -4.18
C ALA A 87 -2.04 -11.61 -2.99
N VAL A 88 -0.82 -11.28 -2.54
CA VAL A 88 -0.57 -10.29 -1.48
C VAL A 88 -1.08 -8.92 -1.91
N VAL A 89 -0.59 -8.39 -3.04
CA VAL A 89 -0.95 -7.06 -3.55
C VAL A 89 -2.47 -6.95 -3.75
N LYS A 90 -3.07 -7.96 -4.38
CA LYS A 90 -4.51 -7.97 -4.66
C LYS A 90 -5.36 -8.00 -3.39
N TYR A 91 -4.90 -8.66 -2.33
CA TYR A 91 -5.59 -8.65 -1.05
C TYR A 91 -5.32 -7.33 -0.31
N PHE A 92 -4.06 -7.07 0.00
CA PHE A 92 -3.64 -6.05 0.95
C PHE A 92 -3.99 -4.65 0.44
N VAL A 93 -3.56 -4.30 -0.77
CA VAL A 93 -3.75 -2.94 -1.31
C VAL A 93 -5.23 -2.62 -1.47
N THR A 94 -6.00 -3.54 -2.06
CA THR A 94 -7.42 -3.24 -2.36
C THR A 94 -8.25 -3.14 -1.09
N ILE A 95 -8.00 -3.99 -0.09
CA ILE A 95 -8.72 -3.94 1.19
C ILE A 95 -8.29 -2.75 2.04
N GLN A 96 -6.99 -2.45 2.11
CA GLN A 96 -6.48 -1.33 2.90
C GLN A 96 -7.00 0.01 2.36
N LEU A 97 -7.03 0.18 1.03
CA LEU A 97 -7.53 1.41 0.41
C LEU A 97 -9.06 1.50 0.43
N GLU A 98 -9.79 0.38 0.35
CA GLU A 98 -11.24 0.35 0.60
C GLU A 98 -11.57 0.83 2.01
N LYS A 99 -10.89 0.27 3.02
CA LYS A 99 -11.05 0.72 4.41
C LYS A 99 -10.67 2.19 4.60
N MET A 100 -9.58 2.64 3.99
CA MET A 100 -9.15 4.05 4.06
C MET A 100 -10.24 4.98 3.52
N VAL A 101 -10.85 4.64 2.37
CA VAL A 101 -11.93 5.43 1.77
C VAL A 101 -13.15 5.48 2.69
N ASP A 102 -13.49 4.36 3.33
CA ASP A 102 -14.56 4.31 4.34
C ASP A 102 -14.22 5.20 5.56
N ASP A 103 -13.00 5.15 6.08
CA ASP A 103 -12.57 5.94 7.23
C ASP A 103 -12.66 7.46 6.95
N ILE A 104 -12.25 7.93 5.76
CA ILE A 104 -12.34 9.35 5.40
C ILE A 104 -13.77 9.79 5.06
N SER A 105 -14.68 8.87 4.74
CA SER A 105 -16.10 9.21 4.52
C SER A 105 -16.75 9.83 5.77
N ALA A 106 -16.29 9.44 6.97
CA ALA A 106 -16.75 10.00 8.22
C ALA A 106 -16.41 11.50 8.35
N VAL A 107 -15.29 11.95 7.75
CA VAL A 107 -14.89 13.36 7.73
C VAL A 107 -15.85 14.21 6.90
N LEU A 108 -16.38 13.67 5.81
CA LEU A 108 -17.40 14.33 4.98
C LEU A 108 -18.78 14.40 5.68
N GLY A 109 -19.05 13.48 6.61
CA GLY A 109 -20.38 13.33 7.21
C GLY A 109 -21.44 13.06 6.14
N SER A 110 -22.66 13.59 6.29
CA SER A 110 -23.75 13.33 5.32
C SER A 110 -23.44 13.70 3.85
N ARG A 111 -22.42 14.53 3.60
CA ARG A 111 -22.01 14.92 2.24
C ARG A 111 -21.48 13.76 1.43
N PHE A 112 -20.93 12.72 2.07
CA PHE A 112 -20.49 11.57 1.31
C PHE A 112 -21.67 10.87 0.62
N TYR A 113 -22.94 11.10 1.00
CA TYR A 113 -24.11 10.56 0.26
C TYR A 113 -24.54 11.40 -0.95
N MET A 114 -24.06 12.64 -1.07
CA MET A 114 -24.50 13.58 -2.10
C MET A 114 -23.92 13.20 -3.47
N ARG A 115 -24.74 13.37 -4.52
CA ARG A 115 -24.37 13.02 -5.90
C ARG A 115 -24.13 14.22 -6.82
N ASP A 116 -24.73 15.37 -6.50
CA ASP A 116 -24.64 16.56 -7.35
C ASP A 116 -23.98 17.77 -6.65
N GLU A 117 -23.96 17.81 -5.31
CA GLU A 117 -23.54 19.02 -4.56
C GLU A 117 -22.04 19.06 -4.20
N HIS A 118 -21.43 17.93 -3.83
CA HIS A 118 -20.03 17.89 -3.38
C HIS A 118 -19.13 17.30 -4.47
N ASP A 119 -18.33 18.16 -5.11
CA ASP A 119 -17.43 17.79 -6.21
C ASP A 119 -18.11 16.88 -7.24
N TYR A 120 -19.37 17.18 -7.56
CA TYR A 120 -20.19 16.45 -8.54
C TYR A 120 -20.30 14.93 -8.25
N GLY A 121 -20.32 14.55 -6.97
CA GLY A 121 -20.50 13.16 -6.55
C GLY A 121 -19.32 12.25 -6.87
N VAL A 122 -18.14 12.81 -7.17
CA VAL A 122 -16.95 12.02 -7.52
C VAL A 122 -16.56 11.06 -6.39
N PHE A 123 -16.71 11.47 -5.13
CA PHE A 123 -16.46 10.59 -3.98
C PHE A 123 -17.39 9.37 -4.01
N GLN A 124 -18.69 9.55 -4.22
CA GLN A 124 -19.65 8.44 -4.32
C GLN A 124 -19.39 7.54 -5.52
N LYS A 125 -18.92 8.10 -6.63
CA LYS A 125 -18.50 7.31 -7.79
C LYS A 125 -17.30 6.44 -7.42
N MET A 126 -16.23 7.03 -6.90
CA MET A 126 -15.02 6.32 -6.53
C MET A 126 -15.26 5.29 -5.42
N LEU A 127 -16.09 5.58 -4.42
CA LEU A 127 -16.48 4.65 -3.37
C LEU A 127 -17.10 3.37 -3.96
N ARG A 128 -18.07 3.51 -4.87
CA ARG A 128 -18.72 2.36 -5.52
C ARG A 128 -17.80 1.62 -6.49
N ASP A 129 -16.99 2.35 -7.25
CA ASP A 129 -16.05 1.77 -8.20
C ASP A 129 -14.91 1.04 -7.48
N ASN A 130 -14.48 1.49 -6.29
CA ASN A 130 -13.44 0.85 -5.51
C ASN A 130 -13.93 -0.43 -4.81
N ALA A 131 -15.17 -0.43 -4.31
CA ALA A 131 -15.75 -1.58 -3.58
C ALA A 131 -15.84 -2.87 -4.40
N ILE A 132 -15.90 -2.80 -5.74
CA ILE A 132 -15.91 -4.01 -6.57
C ILE A 132 -14.52 -4.60 -6.75
N ILE A 133 -13.45 -3.81 -6.57
CA ILE A 133 -12.08 -4.22 -6.88
C ILE A 133 -11.64 -5.35 -5.95
N SER A 134 -12.01 -5.33 -4.67
CA SER A 134 -11.66 -6.39 -3.70
C SER A 134 -12.30 -7.75 -4.02
N VAL A 135 -13.38 -7.78 -4.81
CA VAL A 135 -14.10 -8.99 -5.24
C VAL A 135 -13.70 -9.46 -6.63
N PHE A 136 -13.49 -8.51 -7.56
CA PHE A 136 -13.13 -8.77 -8.94
C PHE A 136 -11.76 -9.46 -9.08
N ASP A 137 -11.66 -10.31 -10.12
CA ASP A 137 -10.42 -10.97 -10.53
C ASP A 137 -9.75 -11.86 -9.47
N GLY A 138 -10.59 -12.44 -8.62
CA GLY A 138 -10.22 -13.22 -7.45
C GLY A 138 -10.52 -12.43 -6.19
N SER A 139 -11.50 -12.89 -5.43
CA SER A 139 -11.89 -12.26 -4.18
C SER A 139 -10.77 -12.34 -3.14
N THR A 140 -10.89 -11.52 -2.09
CA THR A 140 -10.10 -11.58 -0.86
C THR A 140 -9.85 -13.03 -0.39
N VAL A 141 -10.91 -13.83 -0.28
CA VAL A 141 -10.82 -15.22 0.19
C VAL A 141 -10.02 -16.09 -0.79
N VAL A 142 -10.18 -15.90 -2.10
CA VAL A 142 -9.45 -16.67 -3.12
C VAL A 142 -7.94 -16.37 -3.07
N ASN A 143 -7.55 -15.11 -2.89
CA ASN A 143 -6.14 -14.72 -2.80
C ASN A 143 -5.49 -15.21 -1.50
N LEU A 144 -6.17 -15.03 -0.36
CA LEU A 144 -5.68 -15.57 0.92
C LEU A 144 -5.55 -17.09 0.88
N HIS A 145 -6.54 -17.79 0.31
CA HIS A 145 -6.48 -19.23 0.12
C HIS A 145 -5.29 -19.67 -0.75
N ALA A 146 -5.02 -18.95 -1.84
CA ALA A 146 -3.86 -19.22 -2.69
C ALA A 146 -2.52 -19.05 -1.94
N LEU A 147 -2.43 -18.12 -0.98
CA LEU A 147 -1.27 -17.96 -0.11
C LEU A 147 -1.14 -19.11 0.89
N ILE A 148 -2.25 -19.51 1.53
CA ILE A 148 -2.27 -20.59 2.53
C ILE A 148 -1.66 -21.88 1.96
N LEU A 149 -2.01 -22.22 0.71
CA LEU A 149 -1.49 -23.41 0.01
C LEU A 149 0.03 -23.39 -0.24
N GLN A 150 0.70 -22.24 -0.04
CA GLN A 150 2.13 -22.03 -0.32
C GLN A 150 2.99 -21.86 0.94
N PHE A 151 2.40 -21.67 2.13
CA PHE A 151 3.13 -21.33 3.38
C PHE A 151 4.27 -22.29 3.73
N ARG A 152 4.03 -23.60 3.66
CA ARG A 152 5.09 -24.58 3.97
C ARG A 152 6.28 -24.48 3.00
N GLN A 153 6.01 -24.18 1.72
CA GLN A 153 7.08 -24.02 0.73
C GLN A 153 7.87 -22.74 0.98
N LEU A 154 7.18 -21.64 1.31
CA LEU A 154 7.80 -20.37 1.72
C LEU A 154 8.74 -20.57 2.91
N ALA A 155 8.27 -21.25 3.96
CA ALA A 155 9.08 -21.51 5.14
C ALA A 155 10.28 -22.45 4.87
N LYS A 156 10.07 -23.47 4.04
CA LYS A 156 11.12 -24.39 3.63
C LYS A 156 12.17 -23.72 2.74
N TYR A 157 11.77 -22.77 1.90
CA TYR A 157 12.71 -22.04 1.05
C TYR A 157 13.60 -21.13 1.88
N ARG A 158 13.00 -20.35 2.81
CA ARG A 158 13.72 -19.45 3.73
C ARG A 158 14.79 -20.18 4.53
N SER A 159 14.47 -21.35 5.11
CA SER A 159 15.45 -22.17 5.87
C SER A 159 16.59 -22.75 5.03
N ARG A 160 16.49 -22.69 3.70
CA ARG A 160 17.50 -23.16 2.73
C ARG A 160 18.20 -22.02 2.00
N LEU A 161 18.04 -20.79 2.49
CA LEU A 161 18.87 -19.67 2.03
C LEU A 161 20.33 -19.96 2.43
N ASN A 162 21.22 -19.69 1.50
CA ASN A 162 22.67 -19.77 1.69
C ASN A 162 23.28 -18.51 1.07
N GLU A 163 24.57 -18.30 1.30
CA GLU A 163 25.28 -17.09 0.84
C GLU A 163 25.04 -16.79 -0.64
N LYS A 164 25.19 -17.78 -1.52
CA LYS A 164 24.96 -17.60 -2.97
C LYS A 164 23.53 -17.14 -3.29
N LYS A 165 22.52 -17.69 -2.62
CA LYS A 165 21.12 -17.27 -2.80
C LYS A 165 20.87 -15.88 -2.24
N LEU A 166 21.50 -15.53 -1.13
CA LEU A 166 21.40 -14.20 -0.51
C LEU A 166 22.00 -13.13 -1.42
N THR A 167 23.16 -13.37 -2.04
CA THR A 167 23.74 -12.43 -3.02
C THR A 167 22.83 -12.22 -4.23
N ALA A 168 22.25 -13.31 -4.76
CA ALA A 168 21.32 -13.23 -5.87
C ALA A 168 20.02 -12.50 -5.49
N LEU A 169 19.54 -12.71 -4.25
CA LEU A 169 18.38 -12.03 -3.69
C LEU A 169 18.64 -10.52 -3.51
N GLU A 170 19.79 -10.14 -2.95
CA GLU A 170 20.17 -8.73 -2.81
C GLU A 170 20.16 -8.00 -4.16
N THR A 171 20.69 -8.65 -5.21
CA THR A 171 20.66 -8.10 -6.58
C THR A 171 19.24 -7.88 -7.07
N ARG A 172 18.33 -8.84 -6.85
CA ARG A 172 16.92 -8.72 -7.29
C ARG A 172 16.16 -7.68 -6.49
N LEU A 173 16.38 -7.56 -5.18
CA LEU A 173 15.81 -6.49 -4.35
C LEU A 173 16.19 -5.09 -4.88
N GLY A 174 17.45 -4.90 -5.28
CA GLY A 174 17.87 -3.65 -5.94
C GLY A 174 17.05 -3.38 -7.20
N GLN A 175 16.87 -4.38 -8.07
CA GLN A 175 16.06 -4.23 -9.29
C GLN A 175 14.57 -4.01 -9.00
N GLU A 176 14.03 -4.61 -7.93
CA GLU A 176 12.63 -4.51 -7.52
C GLU A 176 12.30 -3.15 -6.89
N PHE A 177 13.19 -2.63 -6.04
CA PHE A 177 12.88 -1.48 -5.19
C PHE A 177 13.71 -0.22 -5.49
N ALA A 178 14.88 -0.27 -6.14
CA ALA A 178 15.62 0.94 -6.50
C ALA A 178 15.00 1.63 -7.73
N LEU A 179 14.41 2.81 -7.53
CA LEU A 179 13.60 3.47 -8.55
C LEU A 179 14.43 4.21 -9.62
N GLU A 180 15.68 4.55 -9.33
CA GLU A 180 16.60 5.13 -10.33
C GLU A 180 17.08 4.10 -11.37
N GLU A 181 17.04 2.81 -11.02
CA GLU A 181 17.37 1.74 -11.94
C GLU A 181 16.16 1.41 -12.82
N ALA A 182 16.37 1.28 -14.12
CA ALA A 182 15.33 0.79 -15.02
C ALA A 182 15.03 -0.69 -14.71
N ALA A 183 13.75 -1.02 -14.55
CA ALA A 183 13.33 -2.42 -14.45
C ALA A 183 13.68 -3.16 -15.76
N PRO A 184 14.08 -4.45 -15.69
CA PRO A 184 14.30 -5.25 -16.89
C PRO A 184 13.01 -5.40 -17.70
N ASN A 185 13.13 -5.82 -18.97
CA ASN A 185 11.96 -6.15 -19.78
C ASN A 185 11.29 -7.42 -19.23
N PHE A 186 9.95 -7.40 -19.17
CA PHE A 186 9.16 -8.57 -18.80
C PHE A 186 9.38 -9.73 -19.79
N ASP A 187 9.70 -10.90 -19.24
CA ASP A 187 9.81 -12.18 -19.97
C ASP A 187 8.64 -13.10 -19.58
N PRO A 188 7.59 -13.20 -20.43
CA PRO A 188 6.41 -14.02 -20.14
C PRO A 188 6.72 -15.51 -19.96
N THR A 189 7.86 -16.00 -20.47
CA THR A 189 8.21 -17.43 -20.39
C THR A 189 8.61 -17.85 -18.98
N LYS A 190 9.02 -16.89 -18.14
CA LYS A 190 9.40 -17.13 -16.74
C LYS A 190 8.19 -17.14 -15.78
N LEU A 191 7.03 -16.66 -16.22
CA LEU A 191 5.81 -16.63 -15.40
C LEU A 191 5.38 -18.06 -15.02
N ALA A 192 5.38 -18.33 -13.71
CA ALA A 192 5.11 -19.65 -13.16
C ALA A 192 3.78 -19.66 -12.38
N LEU A 193 3.09 -20.81 -12.39
CA LEU A 193 1.88 -20.98 -11.57
C LEU A 193 2.18 -20.96 -10.06
N PHE A 194 3.39 -21.34 -9.67
CA PHE A 194 3.84 -21.41 -8.28
C PHE A 194 5.30 -20.98 -8.18
N GLY A 195 5.60 -20.05 -7.26
CA GLY A 195 6.94 -19.51 -6.99
C GLY A 195 7.88 -20.43 -6.22
N ARG A 196 7.50 -21.70 -5.99
CA ARG A 196 8.32 -22.73 -5.31
C ARG A 196 8.89 -22.27 -3.96
N GLY A 197 8.14 -21.40 -3.27
CA GLY A 197 8.49 -20.87 -1.96
C GLY A 197 9.43 -19.66 -1.97
N ALA A 198 9.80 -19.11 -3.12
CA ALA A 198 10.50 -17.83 -3.16
C ALA A 198 9.51 -16.67 -2.90
N ASP A 199 9.96 -15.72 -2.09
CA ASP A 199 9.30 -14.44 -1.85
C ASP A 199 10.37 -13.42 -1.44
N ASP A 200 10.89 -12.70 -2.43
CA ASP A 200 12.01 -11.79 -2.23
C ASP A 200 11.71 -10.69 -1.21
N ALA A 201 10.46 -10.19 -1.15
CA ALA A 201 10.09 -9.11 -0.24
C ALA A 201 10.30 -9.51 1.22
N LEU A 202 9.78 -10.64 1.68
CA LEU A 202 9.98 -11.08 3.07
C LEU A 202 11.33 -11.76 3.31
N GLN A 203 11.86 -12.49 2.33
CA GLN A 203 13.13 -13.22 2.49
C GLN A 203 14.34 -12.29 2.42
N GLY A 204 14.17 -11.10 1.85
CA GLY A 204 15.17 -10.05 1.75
C GLY A 204 15.25 -9.13 2.96
N LEU A 205 14.35 -9.26 3.94
CA LEU A 205 14.23 -8.33 5.06
C LEU A 205 15.55 -8.21 5.86
N GLU A 206 16.25 -9.31 6.09
CA GLU A 206 17.54 -9.32 6.79
C GLU A 206 18.63 -8.52 6.06
N LEU A 207 18.62 -8.52 4.72
CA LEU A 207 19.58 -7.76 3.93
C LEU A 207 19.34 -6.26 4.09
N SER A 208 18.07 -5.84 4.08
CA SER A 208 17.71 -4.45 4.31
C SER A 208 17.96 -4.01 5.75
N LEU A 209 17.76 -4.88 6.74
CA LEU A 209 18.17 -4.63 8.12
C LEU A 209 19.67 -4.41 8.25
N GLN A 210 20.50 -5.22 7.58
CA GLN A 210 21.95 -5.02 7.58
C GLN A 210 22.34 -3.66 6.97
N LYS A 211 21.67 -3.25 5.89
CA LYS A 211 21.85 -1.92 5.30
C LYS A 211 21.45 -0.82 6.27
N LEU A 212 20.29 -0.93 6.94
CA LEU A 212 19.83 0.03 7.95
C LEU A 212 20.82 0.16 9.11
N GLU A 213 21.32 -0.96 9.63
CA GLU A 213 22.29 -0.98 10.72
C GLU A 213 23.62 -0.31 10.33
N ALA A 214 24.04 -0.46 9.08
CA ALA A 214 25.22 0.20 8.53
C ALA A 214 25.07 1.73 8.40
N LEU A 215 23.84 2.26 8.46
CA LEU A 215 23.58 3.72 8.44
C LEU A 215 23.72 4.39 9.81
N LYS A 216 23.94 3.63 10.89
CA LYS A 216 24.15 4.21 12.23
C LYS A 216 25.33 5.21 12.18
N GLY A 217 25.07 6.46 12.55
CA GLY A 217 26.04 7.56 12.45
C GLY A 217 26.06 8.34 11.13
N ALA A 218 25.21 7.99 10.14
CA ALA A 218 25.02 8.81 8.94
C ALA A 218 24.40 10.19 9.26
N THR A 219 24.69 11.20 8.46
CA THR A 219 24.26 12.60 8.74
C THR A 219 22.99 13.01 8.00
N GLU A 220 22.59 12.23 7.00
CA GLU A 220 21.52 12.53 6.05
C GLU A 220 20.12 12.33 6.67
N VAL A 221 20.03 11.50 7.71
CA VAL A 221 18.80 11.18 8.44
C VAL A 221 19.01 11.48 9.92
N LYS A 222 18.00 12.05 10.59
CA LYS A 222 18.05 12.26 12.04
C LYS A 222 18.27 10.93 12.75
N GLN A 223 19.25 10.87 13.66
CA GLN A 223 19.61 9.62 14.35
C GLN A 223 18.43 9.00 15.11
N GLU A 224 17.60 9.81 15.77
CA GLU A 224 16.39 9.34 16.46
C GLU A 224 15.40 8.65 15.50
N VAL A 225 15.22 9.20 14.30
CA VAL A 225 14.31 8.60 13.30
C VAL A 225 14.88 7.28 12.80
N LEU A 226 16.19 7.23 12.53
CA LEU A 226 16.87 6.01 12.11
C LEU A 226 16.80 4.91 13.20
N GLU A 227 17.02 5.26 14.46
CA GLU A 227 16.88 4.34 15.60
C GLU A 227 15.46 3.78 15.70
N ASN A 228 14.44 4.62 15.50
CA ASN A 228 13.04 4.18 15.45
C ASN A 228 12.77 3.24 14.26
N ILE A 229 13.28 3.55 13.06
CA ILE A 229 13.15 2.68 11.88
C ILE A 229 13.80 1.33 12.15
N ILE A 230 15.04 1.30 12.65
CA ILE A 230 15.76 0.06 12.97
C ILE A 230 15.00 -0.75 14.02
N THR A 231 14.52 -0.10 15.09
CA THR A 231 13.75 -0.76 16.15
C THR A 231 12.48 -1.42 15.61
N LEU A 232 11.71 -0.69 14.80
CA LEU A 232 10.48 -1.22 14.21
C LEU A 232 10.76 -2.31 13.16
N ALA A 233 11.82 -2.17 12.36
CA ALA A 233 12.21 -3.17 11.39
C ALA A 233 12.66 -4.49 12.05
N HIS A 234 13.34 -4.44 13.20
CA HIS A 234 13.62 -5.63 14.01
C HIS A 234 12.33 -6.28 14.52
N LYS A 235 11.33 -5.50 14.96
CA LYS A 235 10.02 -6.06 15.33
C LYS A 235 9.32 -6.73 14.15
N VAL A 236 9.36 -6.14 12.95
CA VAL A 236 8.84 -6.78 11.72
C VAL A 236 9.54 -8.12 11.47
N LYS A 237 10.86 -8.18 11.66
CA LYS A 237 11.62 -9.44 11.53
C LYS A 237 11.21 -10.46 12.59
N GLU A 238 11.06 -10.06 13.86
CA GLU A 238 10.60 -10.95 14.93
C GLU A 238 9.24 -11.57 14.62
N GLU A 239 8.27 -10.76 14.16
CA GLU A 239 6.96 -11.27 13.76
C GLU A 239 7.03 -12.17 12.51
N ASN A 240 7.93 -11.87 11.57
CA ASN A 240 8.19 -12.73 10.41
C ASN A 240 8.81 -14.07 10.80
N ASP A 241 9.71 -14.10 11.78
CA ASP A 241 10.30 -15.31 12.35
C ASP A 241 9.24 -16.18 13.02
N ALA A 242 8.43 -15.59 13.90
CA ALA A 242 7.34 -16.29 14.57
C ALA A 242 6.33 -16.88 13.57
N LEU A 243 5.95 -16.10 12.54
CA LEU A 243 5.04 -16.57 11.50
C LEU A 243 5.65 -17.73 10.68
N HIS A 244 6.95 -17.65 10.39
CA HIS A 244 7.68 -18.70 9.68
C HIS A 244 7.76 -20.00 10.49
N GLU A 245 7.94 -19.94 11.80
CA GLU A 245 7.92 -21.12 12.67
C GLU A 245 6.55 -21.80 12.65
N ILE A 246 5.46 -21.03 12.68
CA ILE A 246 4.10 -21.55 12.55
C ILE A 246 3.93 -22.26 11.20
N PHE A 247 4.36 -21.63 10.09
CA PHE A 247 4.26 -22.21 8.76
C PHE A 247 5.09 -23.49 8.58
N ALA A 248 6.30 -23.52 9.14
CA ALA A 248 7.18 -24.69 9.07
C ALA A 248 6.59 -25.91 9.80
N ASN A 249 5.88 -25.65 10.92
CA ASN A 249 5.27 -26.67 11.77
C ASN A 249 3.81 -26.98 11.43
N SER A 250 3.21 -26.25 10.50
CA SER A 250 1.83 -26.48 10.08
C SER A 250 1.64 -27.85 9.42
N SER A 251 0.56 -28.54 9.80
CA SER A 251 0.07 -29.72 9.09
C SER A 251 -0.30 -29.31 7.67
N PHE A 252 0.23 -30.01 6.67
CA PHE A 252 -0.17 -29.75 5.29
C PHE A 252 -1.55 -30.35 5.05
N GLU A 253 -2.60 -29.54 5.16
CA GLU A 253 -3.97 -29.95 4.83
C GLU A 253 -4.23 -29.69 3.35
N PHE A 254 -4.27 -30.79 2.57
CA PHE A 254 -4.64 -30.73 1.15
C PHE A 254 -6.14 -30.44 1.05
N GLY A 255 -6.52 -29.43 0.27
CA GLY A 255 -7.92 -29.21 -0.10
C GLY A 255 -8.43 -27.79 0.13
N HIS A 256 -9.71 -27.61 -0.12
CA HIS A 256 -10.42 -26.33 -0.01
C HIS A 256 -10.81 -25.96 1.42
N ASP A 257 -10.76 -26.93 2.33
CA ASP A 257 -11.18 -26.77 3.72
C ASP A 257 -10.02 -26.20 4.54
N GLN A 258 -9.85 -24.88 4.49
CA GLN A 258 -8.88 -24.15 5.31
C GLN A 258 -9.57 -23.54 6.53
N THR A 259 -8.89 -23.54 7.68
CA THR A 259 -9.46 -23.00 8.93
C THR A 259 -9.48 -21.47 8.92
N PRO A 260 -10.41 -20.83 9.66
CA PRO A 260 -10.42 -19.38 9.85
C PRO A 260 -9.07 -18.82 10.35
N GLU A 261 -8.38 -19.56 11.21
CA GLU A 261 -7.06 -19.19 11.73
C GLU A 261 -6.01 -19.11 10.62
N SER A 262 -6.02 -20.02 9.64
CA SER A 262 -5.12 -19.96 8.48
C SER A 262 -5.37 -18.72 7.62
N PHE A 263 -6.63 -18.28 7.50
CA PHE A 263 -6.93 -17.00 6.85
C PHE A 263 -6.36 -15.82 7.64
N GLU A 264 -6.49 -15.78 8.97
CA GLU A 264 -5.88 -14.73 9.78
C GLU A 264 -4.35 -14.71 9.66
N LEU A 265 -3.70 -15.87 9.60
CA LEU A 265 -2.26 -15.97 9.33
C LEU A 265 -1.89 -15.44 7.93
N ALA A 266 -2.74 -15.65 6.93
CA ALA A 266 -2.55 -15.10 5.58
C ALA A 266 -2.69 -13.59 5.54
N LYS A 267 -3.65 -13.02 6.27
CA LYS A 267 -3.78 -11.56 6.40
C LYS A 267 -2.53 -10.96 7.05
N LYS A 268 -2.06 -11.59 8.13
CA LYS A 268 -0.81 -11.27 8.82
C LYS A 268 0.38 -11.30 7.86
N TYR A 269 0.56 -12.40 7.11
CA TYR A 269 1.61 -12.51 6.10
C TYR A 269 1.62 -11.32 5.12
N CYS A 270 0.46 -10.94 4.60
CA CYS A 270 0.34 -9.81 3.69
C CYS A 270 0.74 -8.47 4.34
N THR A 271 0.40 -8.27 5.61
CA THR A 271 0.81 -7.08 6.37
C THR A 271 2.32 -7.00 6.56
N LEU A 272 3.00 -8.12 6.85
CA LEU A 272 4.46 -8.15 6.97
C LEU A 272 5.14 -7.96 5.61
N HIS A 273 4.56 -8.50 4.54
CA HIS A 273 5.05 -8.27 3.18
C HIS A 273 5.03 -6.78 2.84
N ALA A 274 3.91 -6.09 3.11
CA ALA A 274 3.81 -4.64 2.95
C ALA A 274 4.80 -3.85 3.83
N ALA A 275 5.02 -4.29 5.07
CA ALA A 275 6.03 -3.68 5.95
C ALA A 275 7.45 -3.84 5.38
N SER A 276 7.77 -5.02 4.87
CA SER A 276 9.06 -5.29 4.21
C SER A 276 9.22 -4.47 2.94
N ALA A 277 8.17 -4.36 2.11
CA ALA A 277 8.17 -3.50 0.94
C ALA A 277 8.42 -2.03 1.28
N CYS A 278 7.83 -1.51 2.37
CA CYS A 278 8.10 -0.14 2.85
C CYS A 278 9.57 0.04 3.26
N ILE A 279 10.15 -0.94 3.96
CA ILE A 279 11.55 -0.94 4.39
C ILE A 279 12.47 -0.96 3.16
N HIS A 280 12.24 -1.87 2.21
CA HIS A 280 13.02 -1.95 0.97
C HIS A 280 12.94 -0.65 0.19
N MET A 281 11.72 -0.14 -0.01
CA MET A 281 11.52 1.10 -0.75
C MET A 281 12.30 2.25 -0.13
N TRP A 282 12.35 2.35 1.20
CA TRP A 282 13.15 3.38 1.86
C TRP A 282 14.65 3.12 1.71
N VAL A 283 15.13 1.92 2.04
CA VAL A 283 16.56 1.56 2.00
C VAL A 283 17.17 1.80 0.61
N TYR A 284 16.46 1.47 -0.45
CA TYR A 284 16.96 1.63 -1.82
C TYR A 284 16.77 3.02 -2.41
N ASN A 285 16.05 3.95 -1.74
CA ASN A 285 15.70 5.24 -2.33
C ASN A 285 15.85 6.47 -1.41
N TYR A 286 16.23 6.31 -0.13
CA TYR A 286 16.29 7.45 0.79
C TYR A 286 17.28 8.53 0.34
N GLN A 287 18.30 8.18 -0.45
CA GLN A 287 19.28 9.13 -1.00
C GLN A 287 18.86 9.78 -2.32
N THR A 288 17.88 9.20 -3.02
CA THR A 288 17.53 9.54 -4.40
C THR A 288 16.21 10.29 -4.51
N LEU A 289 15.26 9.99 -3.61
CA LEU A 289 13.97 10.64 -3.55
C LEU A 289 14.02 11.96 -2.76
N ASP A 290 12.86 12.63 -2.70
CA ASP A 290 12.76 13.96 -2.11
C ASP A 290 13.03 13.98 -0.60
N SER A 291 13.19 15.20 -0.07
CA SER A 291 13.50 15.39 1.35
C SER A 291 12.45 14.77 2.29
N PHE A 292 11.17 14.74 1.91
CA PHE A 292 10.13 14.14 2.75
C PHE A 292 10.36 12.63 2.87
N PHE A 293 10.66 11.97 1.76
CA PHE A 293 10.94 10.55 1.74
C PHE A 293 12.24 10.21 2.50
N THR A 294 13.32 10.97 2.26
CA THR A 294 14.63 10.81 2.91
C THR A 294 14.53 10.82 4.43
N GLN A 295 13.73 11.73 5.02
CA GLN A 295 13.67 11.86 6.49
C GLN A 295 13.14 10.61 7.20
N GLY A 296 12.35 9.76 6.54
CA GLY A 296 11.91 8.47 7.09
C GLY A 296 10.86 8.52 8.21
N GLU A 297 10.41 9.71 8.61
CA GLU A 297 9.35 9.87 9.64
C GLU A 297 8.02 9.21 9.20
N TRP A 298 7.70 9.24 7.90
CA TRP A 298 6.56 8.53 7.33
C TRP A 298 6.71 7.01 7.48
N LEU A 299 7.93 6.47 7.34
CA LEU A 299 8.21 5.05 7.46
C LEU A 299 8.03 4.59 8.91
N VAL A 300 8.46 5.39 9.89
CA VAL A 300 8.22 5.10 11.31
C VAL A 300 6.72 4.97 11.58
N LEU A 301 5.92 5.93 11.09
CA LEU A 301 4.46 5.90 11.26
C LEU A 301 3.82 4.72 10.51
N ALA A 302 4.30 4.42 9.31
CA ALA A 302 3.84 3.28 8.51
C ALA A 302 4.11 1.95 9.22
N LEU A 303 5.32 1.71 9.70
CA LEU A 303 5.69 0.48 10.41
C LEU A 303 4.94 0.35 11.74
N ASN A 304 4.81 1.44 12.50
CA ASN A 304 4.01 1.46 13.73
C ASN A 304 2.55 1.05 13.46
N ARG A 305 1.97 1.52 12.34
CA ARG A 305 0.61 1.14 11.90
C ARG A 305 0.53 -0.32 11.47
N LEU A 306 1.48 -0.80 10.69
CA LEU A 306 1.53 -2.18 10.17
C LEU A 306 1.79 -3.22 11.27
N LEU A 307 2.47 -2.84 12.35
CA LEU A 307 2.71 -3.69 13.52
C LEU A 307 1.52 -3.76 14.49
N LYS A 308 0.54 -2.85 14.39
CA LYS A 308 -0.62 -2.80 15.30
C LYS A 308 -1.42 -4.12 15.41
N PRO A 309 -1.65 -4.90 14.33
CA PRO A 309 -2.30 -6.21 14.41
C PRO A 309 -1.51 -7.27 15.19
N TYR A 310 -0.21 -7.04 15.42
CA TYR A 310 0.69 -7.93 16.14
C TYR A 310 0.93 -7.46 17.57
N ARG A 311 1.12 -6.14 17.73
CA ARG A 311 1.56 -5.51 18.98
C ARG A 311 0.69 -4.29 19.32
N PRO A 312 -0.60 -4.49 19.62
CA PRO A 312 -1.54 -3.37 19.82
C PRO A 312 -1.21 -2.48 21.03
N GLN A 313 -0.37 -2.96 21.96
CA GLN A 313 0.01 -2.22 23.18
C GLN A 313 1.30 -1.40 23.02
N GLU A 314 2.04 -1.57 21.92
CA GLU A 314 3.35 -0.94 21.70
C GLU A 314 3.28 0.26 20.73
N GLU A 315 2.11 0.88 20.60
CA GLU A 315 1.89 2.00 19.66
C GLU A 315 2.71 3.23 20.07
N LEU A 316 3.59 3.67 19.18
CA LEU A 316 4.37 4.91 19.37
C LEU A 316 3.50 6.14 19.08
N ILE A 317 3.54 7.12 19.99
CA ILE A 317 2.87 8.41 19.82
C ILE A 317 3.93 9.43 19.41
N LEU A 318 3.90 9.86 18.14
CA LEU A 318 4.93 10.72 17.54
C LEU A 318 4.28 11.97 16.90
N PRO A 319 3.79 12.94 17.70
CA PRO A 319 2.99 14.06 17.18
C PRO A 319 3.71 14.89 16.11
N ASP A 320 5.02 15.10 16.27
CA ASP A 320 5.81 15.88 15.31
C ASP A 320 5.89 15.19 13.95
N TYR A 321 6.00 13.86 13.93
CA TYR A 321 6.08 13.10 12.67
C TYR A 321 4.73 13.15 11.96
N VAL A 322 3.63 13.07 12.72
CA VAL A 322 2.27 13.20 12.20
C VAL A 322 2.04 14.58 11.60
N GLU A 323 2.57 15.63 12.23
CA GLU A 323 2.47 16.98 11.72
C GLU A 323 3.28 17.17 10.43
N ASN A 324 4.49 16.61 10.34
CA ASN A 324 5.30 16.69 9.12
C ASN A 324 4.65 15.95 7.93
N VAL A 325 4.02 14.79 8.18
CA VAL A 325 3.22 14.08 7.17
C VAL A 325 1.96 14.88 6.79
N ALA A 326 1.30 15.55 7.74
CA ALA A 326 0.17 16.43 7.46
C ALA A 326 0.56 17.60 6.54
N GLN A 327 1.73 18.20 6.79
CA GLN A 327 2.26 19.28 5.96
C GLN A 327 2.56 18.80 4.54
N GLN A 328 3.13 17.61 4.38
CA GLN A 328 3.37 17.02 3.06
C GLN A 328 2.05 16.74 2.32
N LEU A 329 1.05 16.17 2.98
CA LEU A 329 -0.28 15.95 2.41
C LEU A 329 -0.87 17.27 1.85
N VAL A 330 -0.85 18.33 2.66
CA VAL A 330 -1.36 19.65 2.24
C VAL A 330 -0.51 20.26 1.12
N LYS A 331 0.82 20.05 1.13
CA LYS A 331 1.72 20.52 0.08
C LYS A 331 1.39 19.87 -1.26
N LEU A 332 1.32 18.54 -1.32
CA LEU A 332 0.98 17.79 -2.54
C LEU A 332 -0.40 18.19 -3.09
N TYR A 333 -1.36 18.42 -2.21
CA TYR A 333 -2.67 18.94 -2.59
C TYR A 333 -2.59 20.33 -3.23
N LYS A 334 -1.88 21.27 -2.61
CA LYS A 334 -1.73 22.65 -3.12
C LYS A 334 -0.94 22.72 -4.43
N GLU A 335 0.02 21.83 -4.62
CA GLU A 335 0.83 21.71 -5.84
C GLU A 335 0.12 20.91 -6.95
N ASP A 336 -1.09 20.41 -6.69
CA ASP A 336 -1.84 19.54 -7.61
C ASP A 336 -1.03 18.32 -8.10
N LYS A 337 -0.28 17.73 -7.18
CA LYS A 337 0.48 16.50 -7.41
C LYS A 337 -0.24 15.30 -6.81
N MET A 338 0.01 14.14 -7.38
CA MET A 338 -0.49 12.87 -6.84
C MET A 338 0.01 12.67 -5.41
N PHE A 339 -0.84 12.13 -4.54
CA PHE A 339 -0.44 11.66 -3.22
C PHE A 339 0.38 10.38 -3.40
N SER A 340 1.70 10.50 -3.32
CA SER A 340 2.61 9.45 -3.72
C SER A 340 4.01 9.66 -3.13
N ILE A 341 4.79 8.58 -2.99
CA ILE A 341 6.23 8.58 -2.71
C ILE A 341 7.05 9.10 -3.90
N VAL A 342 6.49 9.05 -5.12
CA VAL A 342 7.06 9.59 -6.36
C VAL A 342 6.05 10.52 -7.05
N PRO A 343 5.73 11.67 -6.44
CA PRO A 343 4.62 12.52 -6.86
C PRO A 343 4.85 13.10 -8.25
N PHE A 344 3.93 12.83 -9.18
CA PHE A 344 3.88 13.46 -10.49
C PHE A 344 2.74 14.48 -10.58
N GLN A 345 2.87 15.39 -11.54
CA GLN A 345 1.90 16.47 -11.76
C GLN A 345 0.58 15.89 -12.31
N LEU A 346 -0.53 16.25 -11.68
CA LEU A 346 -1.85 15.91 -12.20
C LEU A 346 -2.21 16.79 -13.42
N ALA A 347 -3.15 16.29 -14.23
CA ALA A 347 -3.60 17.01 -15.41
C ALA A 347 -4.31 18.31 -15.01
N GLN A 348 -3.83 19.45 -15.54
CA GLN A 348 -4.47 20.73 -15.32
C GLN A 348 -5.84 20.76 -16.01
N THR A 349 -6.90 20.92 -15.21
CA THR A 349 -8.23 21.19 -15.75
C THR A 349 -8.32 22.66 -16.13
N LYS A 350 -8.47 22.96 -17.42
CA LYS A 350 -8.95 24.29 -17.81
C LYS A 350 -10.37 24.43 -17.27
N PRO A 351 -10.73 25.53 -16.59
CA PRO A 351 -12.10 25.74 -16.18
C PRO A 351 -12.98 25.77 -17.44
N GLN A 352 -13.75 24.71 -17.66
CA GLN A 352 -14.86 24.78 -18.59
C GLN A 352 -15.90 25.67 -17.91
N GLU A 353 -16.19 26.82 -18.53
CA GLU A 353 -17.38 27.58 -18.18
C GLU A 353 -18.56 26.62 -18.25
N ASN A 354 -19.22 26.39 -17.12
CA ASN A 354 -20.50 25.68 -17.07
C ASN A 354 -21.50 26.49 -17.90
N LYS A 355 -21.59 26.19 -19.20
CA LYS A 355 -22.83 26.44 -19.93
C LYS A 355 -23.86 25.50 -19.32
N GLN A 356 -24.68 26.04 -18.43
CA GLN A 356 -25.89 25.37 -17.98
C GLN A 356 -26.75 25.08 -19.22
N ASP A 357 -26.61 23.89 -19.81
CA ASP A 357 -27.53 23.39 -20.84
C ASP A 357 -28.88 22.93 -20.24
N ALA A 358 -29.27 23.53 -19.10
CA ALA A 358 -30.55 23.32 -18.43
C ALA A 358 -31.38 24.61 -18.45
N THR A 359 -31.44 25.32 -19.58
CA THR A 359 -32.63 26.10 -19.87
C THR A 359 -33.71 25.13 -20.31
N SER A 360 -34.61 24.81 -19.39
CA SER A 360 -35.88 24.17 -19.67
C SER A 360 -36.68 25.03 -20.64
N GLU A 361 -36.55 24.75 -21.95
CA GLU A 361 -37.48 25.25 -22.94
C GLU A 361 -38.85 24.63 -22.66
N LYS A 362 -39.72 25.46 -22.07
CA LYS A 362 -41.18 25.43 -22.14
C LYS A 362 -41.79 24.13 -22.65
N LEU A 363 -42.13 23.23 -21.73
CA LEU A 363 -43.23 22.30 -21.90
C LEU A 363 -44.54 23.11 -22.04
N GLN A 364 -44.86 23.54 -23.25
CA GLN A 364 -46.21 23.95 -23.60
C GLN A 364 -47.06 22.70 -23.75
N LEU A 365 -47.81 22.37 -22.71
CA LEU A 365 -48.97 21.47 -22.80
C LEU A 365 -49.99 22.12 -23.74
N GLN A 366 -50.19 21.53 -24.91
CA GLN A 366 -51.36 21.81 -25.73
C GLN A 366 -52.58 21.18 -25.06
N VAL A 367 -53.60 22.01 -24.82
CA VAL A 367 -54.93 21.66 -24.30
C VAL A 367 -55.76 21.01 -25.39
#